data_AF-A0A839TXX0-F1
#
_entry.id   AF-A0A839TXX0-F1
#
_cell.length_a   1.000
_cell.length_b   1.000
_cell.length_c   1.000
_cell.angle_alpha   90.00
_cell.angle_beta   90.00
_cell.angle_gamma   90.00
#
_symmetry.space_group_name_H-M   'P 1'
#
loop_
_entity.id
_entity.type
_entity.pdbx_description
1 polymer ?
#
loop_
_entity_poly.entity_id
_entity_poly.type
_entity_poly.pdbx_seq_one_letter_code
_entity_poly.pdbx_strand_id
1 'polypeptide(L)'
;MVAEGQPNRDFFERLFYLSQHGFNVIFILILIVIVAGLVAAILFRKNLTDKKIMFIGFEFILLGFIFSTIVDFQSHYPSLFYIIILLGMAISFIGLIKKG
;
A
#
# COMPACT_ATOMS: atom_id res chain seq x y z
N MET A 1 -39.04 -23.56 12.87
CA MET A 1 -37.61 -23.77 13.19
C MET A 1 -36.85 -22.70 12.45
N VAL A 2 -36.60 -21.59 13.14
CA VAL A 2 -35.89 -20.43 12.58
C VAL A 2 -34.59 -20.33 13.35
N ALA A 3 -33.48 -20.44 12.64
CA ALA A 3 -32.18 -19.92 13.03
C ALA A 3 -31.69 -19.19 11.77
N GLU A 4 -32.23 -18.00 11.51
CA GLU A 4 -31.64 -16.70 11.88
C GLU A 4 -30.14 -16.64 11.58
N GLY A 5 -29.81 -15.73 10.67
CA GLY A 5 -28.54 -15.66 9.97
C GLY A 5 -27.34 -15.51 10.89
N GLN A 6 -26.35 -16.36 10.68
CA GLN A 6 -24.99 -16.07 11.11
C GLN A 6 -24.32 -15.25 9.99
N PRO A 7 -24.02 -13.95 10.21
CA PRO A 7 -23.40 -13.13 9.19
C PRO A 7 -21.96 -13.61 9.02
N ASN A 8 -21.72 -14.40 7.98
CA ASN A 8 -20.48 -14.49 7.20
C ASN A 8 -19.15 -14.48 7.98
N ARG A 9 -19.11 -15.02 9.21
CA ARG A 9 -17.90 -15.04 10.05
C ARG A 9 -16.83 -15.93 9.45
N ASP A 10 -17.22 -17.02 8.80
CA ASP A 10 -16.32 -17.92 8.08
C ASP A 10 -15.59 -17.25 6.91
N PHE A 11 -16.23 -16.27 6.24
CA PHE A 11 -15.61 -15.56 5.13
C PHE A 11 -14.57 -14.55 5.62
N PHE A 12 -14.87 -13.82 6.70
CA PHE A 12 -13.91 -12.94 7.34
C PHE A 12 -12.75 -13.76 7.93
N GLU A 13 -13.01 -14.83 8.66
CA GLU A 13 -11.94 -15.67 9.20
C GLU A 13 -11.10 -16.32 8.10
N ARG A 14 -11.67 -16.76 6.97
CA ARG A 14 -10.89 -17.27 5.82
C ARG A 14 -10.14 -16.19 5.03
N LEU A 15 -10.64 -14.95 5.01
CA LEU A 15 -9.92 -13.81 4.42
C LEU A 15 -8.72 -13.39 5.29
N PHE A 16 -8.88 -13.47 6.61
CA PHE A 16 -7.90 -12.99 7.59
C PHE A 16 -6.96 -14.10 8.12
N TYR A 17 -7.29 -15.38 7.97
CA TYR A 17 -6.31 -16.47 8.02
C TYR A 17 -5.40 -16.34 6.79
N LEU A 18 -4.08 -16.44 6.95
CA LEU A 18 -3.05 -16.40 5.91
C LEU A 18 -3.18 -17.55 4.89
N SER A 19 -4.30 -17.62 4.17
CA SER A 19 -4.46 -18.36 2.94
C SER A 19 -3.86 -17.53 1.80
N GLN A 20 -3.23 -18.20 0.84
CA GLN A 20 -2.62 -17.59 -0.35
C GLN A 20 -3.60 -16.64 -1.08
N HIS A 21 -4.90 -16.93 -1.01
CA HIS A 21 -5.96 -16.07 -1.55
C HIS A 21 -6.19 -14.79 -0.74
N GLY A 22 -6.20 -14.85 0.60
CA GLY A 22 -6.34 -13.66 1.46
C GLY A 22 -5.17 -12.70 1.28
N PHE A 23 -3.97 -13.25 1.12
CA PHE A 23 -2.77 -12.49 0.81
C PHE A 23 -2.88 -11.76 -0.55
N ASN A 24 -3.35 -12.43 -1.60
CA ASN A 24 -3.58 -11.81 -2.90
C ASN A 24 -4.62 -10.68 -2.84
N VAL A 25 -5.69 -10.85 -2.06
CA VAL A 25 -6.71 -9.81 -1.88
C VAL A 25 -6.11 -8.58 -1.22
N ILE A 26 -5.33 -8.76 -0.14
CA ILE A 26 -4.63 -7.68 0.54
C ILE A 26 -3.67 -6.97 -0.41
N PHE A 27 -2.91 -7.73 -1.20
CA PHE A 27 -1.99 -7.18 -2.20
C PHE A 27 -2.70 -6.30 -3.24
N ILE A 28 -3.82 -6.77 -3.80
CA ILE A 28 -4.64 -5.99 -4.74
C ILE A 28 -5.17 -4.72 -4.08
N LEU A 29 -5.63 -4.81 -2.83
CA LEU A 29 -6.13 -3.67 -2.08
C LEU A 29 -5.03 -2.61 -1.88
N ILE A 30 -3.82 -3.05 -1.51
CA ILE A 30 -2.66 -2.18 -1.36
C ILE A 30 -2.34 -1.49 -2.69
N LEU A 31 -2.32 -2.24 -3.81
CA LEU A 31 -2.11 -1.67 -5.13
C LEU A 31 -3.15 -0.59 -5.49
N ILE A 32 -4.43 -0.85 -5.21
CA ILE A 32 -5.52 0.12 -5.43
C ILE A 32 -5.27 1.39 -4.62
N VAL A 33 -4.90 1.26 -3.34
CA VAL A 33 -4.62 2.41 -2.46
C VAL A 33 -3.43 3.21 -2.97
N ILE A 34 -2.35 2.55 -3.42
CA ILE A 34 -1.17 3.20 -4.00
C ILE A 34 -1.55 3.98 -5.25
N VAL A 35 -2.30 3.37 -6.18
CA VAL A 35 -2.74 4.02 -7.42
C VAL A 35 -3.67 5.19 -7.13
N ALA A 36 -4.65 5.01 -6.23
CA ALA A 36 -5.55 6.09 -5.81
C ALA A 36 -4.78 7.27 -5.18
N GLY A 37 -3.78 6.98 -4.35
CA GLY A 37 -2.90 7.99 -3.75
C GLY A 37 -2.09 8.76 -4.80
N LEU A 38 -1.53 8.05 -5.79
CA LEU A 38 -0.83 8.66 -6.93
C LEU A 38 -1.75 9.54 -7.78
N VAL A 39 -2.95 9.06 -8.12
CA VAL A 39 -3.94 9.81 -8.88
C VAL A 39 -4.35 11.08 -8.12
N ALA A 40 -4.64 10.95 -6.82
CA ALA A 40 -4.95 12.10 -5.97
C ALA A 40 -3.79 13.10 -5.92
N ALA A 41 -2.54 12.62 -5.81
CA ALA A 41 -1.36 13.47 -5.80
C ALA A 41 -1.21 14.27 -7.12
N ILE A 42 -1.52 13.67 -8.27
CA ILE A 42 -1.49 14.33 -9.56
C ILE A 42 -2.66 15.33 -9.70
N LEU A 43 -3.88 14.93 -9.31
CA LEU A 43 -5.08 15.76 -9.43
C LEU A 43 -4.99 17.02 -8.55
N PHE A 44 -4.47 16.87 -7.33
CA PHE A 44 -4.33 17.95 -6.35
C PHE A 44 -2.93 18.57 -6.33
N ARG A 45 -2.09 18.33 -7.36
CA ARG A 45 -0.69 18.80 -7.40
C ARG A 45 -0.52 20.30 -7.11
N LYS A 46 -1.51 21.12 -7.48
CA LYS A 46 -1.50 22.58 -7.27
C LYS A 46 -1.68 22.97 -5.80
N ASN A 47 -2.30 22.12 -4.99
CA ASN A 47 -2.57 22.35 -3.56
C ASN A 47 -1.60 21.58 -2.65
N LEU A 48 -0.72 20.75 -3.24
CA LEU A 48 0.28 20.00 -2.50
C LEU A 48 1.55 20.83 -2.35
N THR A 49 1.81 21.24 -1.11
CA THR A 49 3.08 21.83 -0.70
C THR A 49 4.20 20.80 -0.82
N ASP A 50 5.40 21.26 -1.13
CA ASP A 50 6.55 20.39 -1.45
C ASP A 50 6.91 19.45 -0.29
N LYS A 51 6.71 19.93 0.95
CA LYS A 51 6.82 19.12 2.18
C LYS A 51 5.86 17.93 2.20
N LYS A 52 4.62 18.09 1.72
CA LYS A 52 3.63 17.01 1.68
C LYS A 52 3.99 15.95 0.65
N ILE A 53 4.49 16.37 -0.51
CA ILE A 53 4.97 15.44 -1.56
C ILE A 53 6.15 14.64 -1.03
N MET A 54 7.09 15.30 -0.34
CA MET A 54 8.23 14.65 0.28
C MET A 54 7.80 13.63 1.35
N PHE A 55 6.79 13.97 2.16
CA PHE A 55 6.22 13.09 3.19
C PHE A 55 5.53 11.86 2.60
N ILE A 56 4.75 12.02 1.51
CA ILE A 56 4.14 10.90 0.80
C ILE A 56 5.21 9.92 0.31
N GLY A 57 6.29 10.42 -0.32
CA GLY A 57 7.39 9.56 -0.75
C GLY A 57 8.06 8.81 0.42
N PHE A 58 8.18 9.44 1.59
CA PHE A 58 8.71 8.82 2.79
C PHE A 58 7.79 7.71 3.34
N GLU A 59 6.47 7.91 3.32
CA GLU A 59 5.51 6.87 3.67
C GLU A 59 5.64 5.65 2.75
N PHE A 60 5.84 5.86 1.45
CA PHE A 60 6.11 4.76 0.51
C PHE A 60 7.39 3.99 0.86
N ILE A 61 8.48 4.69 1.23
CA ILE A 61 9.73 4.04 1.66
C ILE A 61 9.47 3.19 2.92
N LEU A 62 8.79 3.75 3.93
CA LEU A 62 8.42 3.04 5.15
C LEU A 62 7.54 1.81 4.85
N LEU A 63 6.55 1.95 3.98
CA LEU A 63 5.68 0.86 3.57
C LEU A 63 6.47 -0.28 2.92
N GLY A 64 7.44 0.05 2.06
CA GLY A 64 8.32 -0.95 1.47
C GLY A 64 9.20 -1.65 2.52
N PHE A 65 9.70 -0.94 3.52
CA PHE A 65 10.40 -1.56 4.66
C PHE A 65 9.49 -2.52 5.44
N ILE A 66 8.24 -2.14 5.70
CA ILE A 66 7.26 -3.01 6.37
C ILE A 66 7.01 -4.29 5.55
N PHE A 67 6.89 -4.19 4.22
CA PHE A 67 6.74 -5.37 3.38
C PHE A 67 8.01 -6.24 3.32
N SER A 68 9.18 -5.66 3.54
CA SER A 68 10.44 -6.42 3.62
C SER A 68 10.56 -7.24 4.91
N THR A 69 9.92 -6.82 6.01
CA THR A 69 9.94 -7.52 7.29
C THR A 69 8.90 -8.63 7.39
N ILE A 70 7.88 -8.64 6.54
CA ILE A 70 6.86 -9.70 6.52
C ILE A 70 7.37 -10.85 5.64
N VAL A 71 7.79 -11.95 6.27
CA VAL A 71 8.41 -13.11 5.59
C VAL A 71 7.52 -13.69 4.49
N ASP A 72 6.21 -13.82 4.73
CA ASP A 72 5.25 -14.32 3.73
C ASP A 72 5.17 -13.40 2.50
N PHE A 73 5.31 -12.09 2.72
CA PHE A 73 5.30 -11.06 1.69
C PHE A 73 6.57 -11.11 0.84
N GLN A 74 7.71 -11.28 1.50
CA GLN A 74 9.00 -11.42 0.85
C GLN A 74 9.09 -12.72 0.01
N SER A 75 8.52 -13.82 0.49
CA SER A 75 8.54 -15.10 -0.22
C SER A 75 7.66 -15.10 -1.47
N HIS A 76 6.49 -14.44 -1.43
CA HIS A 76 5.58 -14.39 -2.57
C HIS A 76 5.88 -13.25 -3.55
N TYR A 77 6.38 -12.11 -3.05
CA TYR A 77 6.60 -10.89 -3.83
C TYR A 77 7.96 -10.24 -3.53
N PRO A 78 9.09 -10.92 -3.85
CA PRO A 78 10.43 -10.49 -3.47
C PRO A 78 10.91 -9.20 -4.14
N SER A 79 10.29 -8.76 -5.24
CA SER A 79 10.66 -7.51 -5.93
C SER A 79 9.81 -6.32 -5.50
N LEU A 80 8.66 -6.55 -4.87
CA LEU A 80 7.65 -5.50 -4.66
C LEU A 80 8.14 -4.43 -3.69
N PHE A 81 8.77 -4.82 -2.60
CA PHE A 81 9.28 -3.87 -1.62
C PHE A 81 10.37 -2.98 -2.22
N TYR A 82 11.25 -3.52 -3.08
CA TYR A 82 12.23 -2.72 -3.81
C TYR A 82 11.56 -1.69 -4.74
N ILE A 83 10.51 -2.10 -5.46
CA ILE A 83 9.75 -1.21 -6.36
C ILE A 83 9.10 -0.08 -5.54
N ILE A 84 8.49 -0.41 -4.41
CA ILE A 84 7.81 0.55 -3.55
C ILE A 84 8.81 1.53 -2.92
N ILE A 85 9.97 1.05 -2.47
CA ILE A 85 11.05 1.91 -1.95
C ILE A 85 11.58 2.83 -3.06
N LEU A 86 11.84 2.30 -4.27
CA LEU A 86 12.26 3.11 -5.42
C LEU A 86 11.24 4.19 -5.79
N LEU A 87 9.96 3.83 -5.81
CA LEU A 87 8.87 4.76 -6.07
C LEU A 87 8.82 5.86 -4.99
N GLY A 88 8.91 5.49 -3.72
CA GLY A 88 8.95 6.42 -2.60
C GLY A 88 10.16 7.37 -2.67
N MET A 89 11.35 6.85 -3.00
CA MET A 89 12.54 7.67 -3.23
C MET A 89 12.34 8.65 -4.38
N ALA A 90 11.78 8.22 -5.51
CA ALA A 90 11.50 9.10 -6.65
C ALA A 90 10.52 10.23 -6.28
N ILE A 91 9.43 9.90 -5.57
CA ILE A 91 8.44 10.89 -5.12
C ILE A 91 9.06 11.87 -4.12
N SER A 92 9.85 11.38 -3.15
CA SER A 92 10.55 12.25 -2.19
C SER A 92 11.55 13.17 -2.90
N PHE A 93 12.25 12.67 -3.91
CA PHE A 93 13.21 13.46 -4.69
C PHE A 93 12.51 14.57 -5.49
N ILE A 94 11.36 14.27 -6.11
CA ILE A 94 10.52 15.27 -6.80
C ILE A 94 10.07 16.36 -5.82
N GLY A 95 9.62 15.96 -4.63
CA GLY A 95 9.25 16.90 -3.56
C GLY A 95 10.43 17.79 -3.12
N LEU A 96 11.65 17.24 -3.11
CA LEU A 96 12.85 17.97 -2.72
C LEU A 96 13.31 18.96 -3.82
N ILE A 97 13.29 18.57 -5.09
CA ILE A 97 13.64 19.45 -6.22
C ILE A 97 12.67 20.63 -6.32
N LYS A 98 11.37 20.41 -6.10
CA LYS A 98 10.37 21.48 -6.20
C LYS A 98 10.51 22.56 -5.12
N LYS A 99 11.17 22.24 -4.01
CA LYS A 99 11.52 23.18 -2.93
C LYS A 99 12.77 24.01 -3.26
N GLY A 100 13.63 23.52 -4.15
CA GLY A 100 14.90 24.14 -4.54
C GLY A 100 14.76 25.26 -5.55
#